data_AF-A0A3E2CJL0-F1
#
_entry.id   AF-A0A3E2CJL0-F1
#
_cell.length_a   1.000
_cell.length_b   1.000
_cell.length_c   1.000
_cell.angle_alpha   90.00
_cell.angle_beta   90.00
_cell.angle_gamma   90.00
#
_symmetry.space_group_name_H-M   'P 1'
#
loop_
_entity.id
_entity.type
_entity.pdbx_description
1 polymer ?
#
loop_
_entity_poly.entity_id
_entity_poly.type
_entity_poly.pdbx_seq_one_letter_code
_entity_poly.pdbx_strand_id
1 'polypeptide(L)'
;IAQFGDKSKAWVNWIEANLANSTSAWYIAFYTVMIVFFCFFYTEITFNPDETADNMKEYGGFIPGIRAGSATSHYLSYVMNRLNTVGAIYLLFVALIPTVLIMALHLNTKLPFGGTTILIIAGVGLDTLRQAKAQTEQFQYAGFLFKHDEQKQVSK
;
A
#
# COMPACT_ATOMS: atom_id res chain seq x y z
N ILE A 1 25.85 3.74 -7.45
CA ILE A 1 27.02 2.91 -7.08
C ILE A 1 27.78 2.38 -8.29
N ALA A 2 27.15 1.68 -9.24
CA ALA A 2 27.82 1.29 -10.50
C ALA A 2 28.25 2.48 -11.38
N GLN A 3 27.54 3.62 -11.28
CA GLN A 3 27.88 4.86 -11.99
C GLN A 3 29.15 5.57 -11.44
N PHE A 4 29.61 5.20 -10.23
CA PHE A 4 30.79 5.76 -9.57
C PHE A 4 31.95 4.75 -9.46
N GLY A 5 31.74 3.50 -9.90
CA GLY A 5 32.76 2.45 -9.92
C GLY A 5 33.49 2.41 -11.26
N ASP A 6 34.79 2.10 -11.24
CA ASP A 6 35.58 1.93 -12.46
C ASP A 6 35.04 0.76 -13.30
N LYS A 7 34.63 1.05 -14.55
CA LYS A 7 34.04 0.10 -15.49
C LYS A 7 35.01 -1.02 -15.91
N SER A 8 36.28 -0.92 -15.55
CA SER A 8 37.27 -1.99 -15.73
C SER A 8 37.05 -3.19 -14.79
N LYS A 9 36.38 -2.99 -13.65
CA LYS A 9 36.22 -4.03 -12.62
C LYS A 9 35.03 -4.94 -12.93
N ALA A 10 35.28 -6.25 -12.91
CA ALA A 10 34.29 -7.29 -13.24
C ALA A 10 32.98 -7.21 -12.42
N TRP A 11 33.06 -6.80 -11.15
CA TRP A 11 31.86 -6.65 -10.30
C TRP A 11 30.98 -5.47 -10.71
N VAL A 12 31.56 -4.38 -11.26
CA VAL A 12 30.79 -3.22 -11.75
C VAL A 12 30.03 -3.61 -13.01
N ASN A 13 30.71 -4.30 -13.94
CA ASN A 13 30.09 -4.81 -15.17
C ASN A 13 29.00 -5.85 -14.87
N TRP A 14 29.18 -6.69 -13.85
CA TRP A 14 28.14 -7.63 -13.42
C TRP A 14 26.89 -6.92 -12.90
N ILE A 15 27.04 -5.86 -12.09
CA ILE A 15 25.92 -5.05 -11.59
C ILE A 15 25.23 -4.29 -12.74
N GLU A 16 26.00 -3.70 -13.66
CA GLU A 16 25.45 -2.99 -14.82
C GLU A 16 24.69 -3.95 -15.74
N ALA A 17 25.19 -5.16 -15.97
CA ALA A 17 24.52 -6.17 -16.79
C ALA A 17 23.25 -6.76 -16.15
N ASN A 18 23.24 -6.99 -14.84
CA ASN A 18 22.17 -7.74 -14.17
C ASN A 18 21.15 -6.87 -13.42
N LEU A 19 21.55 -5.70 -12.92
CA LEU A 19 20.73 -4.85 -12.05
C LEU A 19 20.36 -3.51 -12.71
N ALA A 20 21.18 -3.00 -13.64
CA ALA A 20 20.86 -1.78 -14.38
C ALA A 20 20.02 -2.04 -15.64
N ASN A 21 20.00 -3.29 -16.14
CA ASN A 21 19.19 -3.65 -17.29
C ASN A 21 17.83 -4.19 -16.84
N SER A 22 16.77 -3.43 -17.11
CA SER A 22 15.38 -3.76 -16.74
C SER A 22 14.83 -5.02 -17.45
N THR A 23 15.54 -5.53 -18.46
CA THR A 23 15.20 -6.75 -19.19
C THR A 23 15.84 -8.01 -18.58
N SER A 24 16.76 -7.87 -17.62
CA SER A 24 17.38 -9.04 -16.99
C SER A 24 16.41 -9.77 -16.06
N ALA A 25 16.39 -11.11 -16.12
CA ALA A 25 15.60 -11.94 -15.22
C ALA A 25 15.96 -11.69 -13.74
N TRP A 26 17.21 -11.32 -13.46
CA TRP A 26 17.67 -11.00 -12.11
C TRP A 26 17.04 -9.72 -11.55
N TYR A 27 16.91 -8.70 -12.39
CA TYR A 27 16.22 -7.46 -12.03
C TYR A 27 14.75 -7.74 -11.69
N ILE A 28 14.05 -8.51 -12.53
CA ILE A 28 12.64 -8.86 -12.31
C ILE A 28 12.46 -9.68 -11.02
N ALA A 29 13.34 -10.65 -10.76
CA ALA A 29 13.31 -11.45 -9.54
C ALA A 29 13.50 -10.59 -8.29
N PHE A 30 14.53 -9.74 -8.28
CA PHE A 30 14.80 -8.84 -7.15
C PHE A 30 13.66 -7.83 -6.95
N TYR A 31 13.13 -7.28 -8.04
CA TYR A 31 12.00 -6.35 -8.02
C TYR A 31 10.73 -6.99 -7.43
N THR A 32 10.42 -8.22 -7.83
CA THR A 32 9.29 -9.00 -7.31
C THR A 32 9.45 -9.27 -5.81
N VAL A 33 10.62 -9.75 -5.39
CA VAL A 33 10.89 -10.02 -3.97
C VAL A 33 10.77 -8.74 -3.14
N MET A 34 11.29 -7.62 -3.64
CA MET A 34 11.21 -6.34 -2.95
C MET A 34 9.76 -5.88 -2.77
N ILE A 35 8.91 -6.00 -3.80
CA ILE A 35 7.48 -5.64 -3.68
C ILE A 35 6.77 -6.49 -2.64
N VAL A 36 6.96 -7.81 -2.67
CA VAL A 36 6.31 -8.71 -1.71
C VAL A 36 6.81 -8.43 -0.29
N PHE A 37 8.13 -8.29 -0.12
CA PHE A 37 8.74 -7.98 1.18
C PHE A 37 8.18 -6.69 1.77
N PHE A 38 8.19 -5.59 1.01
CA PHE A 38 7.69 -4.31 1.48
C PHE A 38 6.17 -4.33 1.74
N CYS A 39 5.40 -5.08 0.95
CA CYS A 39 3.95 -5.21 1.16
C CYS A 39 3.63 -5.82 2.53
N PHE A 40 4.30 -6.92 2.89
CA PHE A 40 4.07 -7.58 4.19
C PHE A 40 4.66 -6.76 5.35
N PHE A 41 5.90 -6.29 5.18
CA PHE A 41 6.62 -5.54 6.20
C PHE A 41 5.93 -4.23 6.59
N TYR A 42 5.40 -3.49 5.60
CA TYR A 42 4.68 -2.24 5.85
C TYR A 42 3.42 -2.48 6.69
N THR A 43 2.63 -3.51 6.35
CA THR A 43 1.38 -3.81 7.05
C THR A 43 1.64 -4.30 8.47
N GLU A 44 2.63 -5.17 8.69
CA GLU A 44 2.95 -5.67 10.04
C GLU A 44 3.42 -4.56 10.99
N ILE A 45 4.18 -3.58 10.51
CA ILE A 45 4.62 -2.45 11.33
C ILE A 45 3.47 -1.49 11.64
N THR A 46 2.60 -1.24 10.67
CA THR A 46 1.55 -0.21 10.81
C THR A 46 0.32 -0.75 11.52
N PHE A 47 0.08 -2.05 11.45
CA PHE A 47 -1.16 -2.66 11.94
C PHE A 47 -0.89 -3.76 12.96
N ASN A 48 -1.15 -3.47 14.23
CA ASN A 48 -1.08 -4.44 15.32
C ASN A 48 -2.48 -5.01 15.62
N PRO A 49 -2.75 -6.31 15.34
CA PRO A 49 -4.05 -6.93 15.58
C PRO A 49 -4.43 -7.01 17.06
N ASP A 50 -3.46 -7.16 17.96
CA ASP A 50 -3.70 -7.25 19.40
C ASP A 50 -4.19 -5.91 19.94
N GLU A 51 -3.47 -4.83 19.62
CA GLU A 51 -3.83 -3.48 20.02
C GLU A 51 -5.17 -3.05 19.40
N THR A 52 -5.42 -3.41 18.14
CA THR A 52 -6.70 -3.10 17.47
C THR A 52 -7.87 -3.84 18.12
N ALA A 53 -7.68 -5.10 18.55
CA ALA A 53 -8.69 -5.88 19.24
C ALA A 53 -8.99 -5.33 20.64
N ASP A 54 -7.95 -4.88 21.36
CA ASP A 54 -8.09 -4.26 22.68
C ASP A 54 -8.78 -2.89 22.59
N ASN A 55 -8.38 -2.04 21.64
CA ASN A 55 -9.06 -0.78 21.34
C ASN A 55 -10.55 -1.02 21.06
N MET A 56 -10.88 -2.02 20.24
CA MET A 56 -12.27 -2.33 19.92
C MET A 56 -13.06 -2.77 21.16
N LYS A 57 -12.46 -3.54 22.08
CA LYS A 57 -13.08 -3.92 23.35
C LYS A 57 -13.31 -2.71 24.27
N GLU A 58 -12.34 -1.78 24.36
CA GLU A 58 -12.43 -0.58 25.20
C GLU A 58 -13.53 0.38 24.70
N TYR A 59 -13.66 0.55 23.39
CA TYR A 59 -14.73 1.34 22.77
C TYR A 59 -16.09 0.63 22.70
N GLY A 60 -16.24 -0.56 23.33
CA GLY A 60 -17.49 -1.33 23.36
C GLY A 60 -17.87 -1.97 22.03
N GLY A 61 -16.97 -2.01 21.05
CA GLY A 61 -17.13 -2.68 19.77
C GLY A 61 -16.83 -4.18 19.85
N PHE A 62 -17.48 -4.97 18.99
CA PHE A 62 -17.17 -6.40 18.84
C PHE A 62 -17.53 -6.90 17.44
N ILE A 63 -16.85 -7.96 17.01
CA ILE A 63 -17.18 -8.66 15.77
C ILE A 63 -18.29 -9.68 16.09
N PRO A 64 -19.46 -9.63 15.42
CA PRO A 64 -20.53 -10.59 15.65
C PRO A 64 -20.02 -12.04 15.49
N GLY A 65 -20.27 -12.87 16.50
CA GLY A 65 -19.86 -14.28 16.50
C GLY A 65 -18.47 -14.58 17.09
N ILE A 66 -17.69 -13.57 17.48
CA ILE A 66 -16.35 -13.74 18.09
C ILE A 66 -16.28 -13.00 19.42
N ARG A 67 -15.66 -13.61 20.44
CA ARG A 67 -15.51 -12.99 21.77
C ARG A 67 -14.43 -11.89 21.71
N ALA A 68 -14.72 -10.73 22.31
CA ALA A 68 -13.78 -9.61 22.35
C ALA A 68 -12.47 -9.96 23.09
N GLY A 69 -11.33 -9.44 22.61
CA GLY A 69 -9.98 -9.73 23.10
C GLY A 69 -9.20 -10.67 22.18
N SER A 70 -8.54 -11.68 22.74
CA SER A 70 -7.62 -12.57 22.01
C SER A 70 -8.24 -13.28 20.80
N ALA A 71 -9.51 -13.72 20.89
CA ALA A 71 -10.18 -14.36 19.76
C ALA A 71 -10.40 -13.39 18.57
N THR A 72 -10.66 -12.10 18.85
CA THR A 72 -10.72 -11.05 17.85
C THR A 72 -9.36 -10.79 17.21
N SER A 73 -8.28 -10.74 18.00
CA SER A 73 -6.92 -10.55 17.47
C SER A 73 -6.50 -11.69 16.52
N HIS A 74 -6.76 -12.94 16.90
CA HIS A 74 -6.47 -14.09 16.04
C HIS A 74 -7.24 -14.06 14.72
N TYR A 75 -8.53 -13.68 14.78
CA TYR A 75 -9.34 -13.52 13.59
C TYR A 75 -8.81 -12.40 12.68
N LEU A 76 -8.48 -11.26 13.27
CA LEU A 76 -7.95 -10.11 12.54
C LEU A 76 -6.60 -10.42 11.90
N SER A 77 -5.71 -11.11 12.61
CA SER A 77 -4.44 -11.60 12.08
C SER A 77 -4.63 -12.54 10.89
N TYR A 78 -5.58 -13.48 11.00
CA TYR A 78 -5.91 -14.40 9.91
C TYR A 78 -6.43 -13.67 8.66
N VAL A 79 -7.32 -12.69 8.85
CA VAL A 79 -7.86 -11.87 7.76
C VAL A 79 -6.76 -11.03 7.12
N MET A 80 -5.91 -10.39 7.92
CA MET A 80 -4.81 -9.55 7.42
C MET A 80 -3.80 -10.35 6.61
N ASN A 81 -3.41 -11.54 7.06
CA ASN A 81 -2.49 -12.37 6.30
C ASN A 81 -3.07 -12.77 4.93
N ARG A 82 -4.35 -13.15 4.89
CA ARG A 82 -5.03 -13.49 3.63
C ARG A 82 -5.18 -12.29 2.71
N LEU A 83 -5.51 -11.12 3.26
CA LEU A 83 -5.62 -9.87 2.52
C LEU A 83 -4.27 -9.46 1.93
N ASN A 84 -3.19 -9.49 2.73
CA ASN A 84 -1.84 -9.16 2.29
C ASN A 84 -1.35 -10.12 1.20
N THR A 85 -1.66 -11.41 1.29
CA THR A 85 -1.29 -12.39 0.27
C THR A 85 -1.92 -12.06 -1.09
N VAL A 86 -3.22 -11.74 -1.11
CA VAL A 86 -3.92 -11.35 -2.35
C VAL A 86 -3.46 -9.98 -2.83
N GLY A 87 -3.24 -9.03 -1.92
CA GLY A 87 -2.75 -7.69 -2.21
C GLY A 87 -1.35 -7.68 -2.82
N ALA A 88 -0.42 -8.48 -2.29
CA ALA A 88 0.93 -8.61 -2.82
C ALA A 88 0.92 -9.16 -4.26
N ILE A 89 0.10 -10.18 -4.53
CA ILE A 89 -0.09 -10.72 -5.88
C ILE A 89 -0.63 -9.64 -6.82
N TYR A 90 -1.65 -8.88 -6.40
CA TYR A 90 -2.20 -7.78 -7.19
C TYR A 90 -1.15 -6.70 -7.50
N LEU A 91 -0.37 -6.27 -6.50
CA LEU A 91 0.69 -5.28 -6.69
C LEU A 91 1.78 -5.77 -7.65
N LEU A 92 2.13 -7.06 -7.60
CA LEU A 92 3.06 -7.67 -8.55
C LEU A 92 2.55 -7.59 -9.98
N PHE A 93 1.27 -7.92 -10.22
CA PHE A 93 0.70 -7.80 -11.57
C PHE A 93 0.77 -6.37 -12.08
N VAL A 94 0.33 -5.39 -11.28
CA VAL A 94 0.35 -3.97 -11.68
C VAL A 94 1.78 -3.49 -11.96
N ALA A 95 2.76 -3.92 -11.16
CA ALA A 95 4.15 -3.54 -11.32
C ALA A 95 4.83 -4.18 -12.53
N LEU A 96 4.50 -5.44 -12.86
CA LEU A 96 5.14 -6.21 -13.93
C LEU A 96 4.57 -5.92 -15.31
N ILE A 97 3.27 -5.57 -15.43
CA ILE A 97 2.62 -5.24 -16.71
C ILE A 97 3.45 -4.26 -17.58
N PRO A 98 3.86 -3.08 -17.09
CA PRO A 98 4.62 -2.13 -17.91
C PRO A 98 6.02 -2.66 -18.27
N THR A 99 6.66 -3.40 -17.37
CA THR A 99 7.97 -4.01 -17.60
C THR A 99 7.91 -5.05 -18.73
N VAL A 100 6.88 -5.90 -18.73
CA VAL A 100 6.65 -6.91 -19.79
C VAL A 100 6.29 -6.24 -21.12
N LEU A 101 5.49 -5.16 -21.10
CA LEU A 101 5.10 -4.43 -22.30
C LEU A 101 6.31 -3.75 -22.98
N ILE A 102 7.20 -3.13 -22.20
CA ILE A 102 8.43 -2.52 -22.71
C ILE A 102 9.35 -3.59 -23.34
N MET A 103 9.46 -4.76 -22.70
CA MET A 103 10.22 -5.89 -23.24
C MET A 103 9.63 -6.41 -24.56
N ALA A 104 8.30 -6.54 -24.65
CA ALA A 104 7.62 -7.06 -25.84
C ALA A 104 7.70 -6.10 -27.05
N LEU A 105 7.57 -4.79 -26.80
CA LEU A 105 7.52 -3.77 -27.85
C LEU A 105 8.91 -3.24 -28.26
N HIS A 106 10.00 -3.71 -27.64
CA HIS A 106 11.36 -3.21 -27.85
C HIS A 106 11.48 -1.68 -27.77
N LEU A 107 10.62 -1.04 -26.96
CA LEU A 107 10.63 0.40 -26.81
C LEU A 107 11.89 0.81 -26.04
N ASN A 108 12.54 1.87 -26.50
CA ASN A 108 13.75 2.39 -25.89
C ASN A 108 13.49 2.63 -24.39
N THR A 109 14.36 2.12 -23.52
CA THR A 109 14.23 2.03 -22.05
C THR A 109 14.15 3.38 -21.32
N LYS A 110 13.98 4.48 -22.08
CA LYS A 110 13.90 5.87 -21.62
C LYS A 110 12.47 6.35 -21.36
N LEU A 111 11.50 5.46 -21.25
CA LEU A 111 10.15 5.85 -20.80
C LEU A 111 10.18 6.11 -19.28
N PRO A 112 9.84 7.32 -18.81
CA PRO A 112 9.79 7.62 -17.36
C PRO A 112 8.61 6.93 -16.64
N PHE A 113 7.75 6.23 -17.38
CA PHE A 113 6.54 5.56 -16.90
C PHE A 113 6.81 4.07 -16.63
N GLY A 114 7.54 3.76 -15.57
CA GLY A 114 7.72 2.37 -15.09
C GLY A 114 6.59 1.90 -14.16
N GLY A 115 6.61 0.62 -13.79
CA GLY A 115 5.66 0.02 -12.84
C GLY A 115 5.65 0.71 -11.47
N THR A 116 6.82 1.08 -10.96
CA THR A 116 6.94 1.82 -9.69
C THR A 116 6.28 3.20 -9.76
N THR A 117 6.47 3.93 -10.87
CA THR A 117 5.86 5.25 -11.05
C THR A 117 4.33 5.17 -11.05
N ILE A 118 3.77 4.15 -11.72
CA ILE A 118 2.32 3.91 -11.73
C ILE A 118 1.80 3.60 -10.33
N LEU A 119 2.49 2.76 -9.57
CA LEU A 119 2.10 2.44 -8.19
C LEU A 119 2.14 3.68 -7.29
N ILE A 120 3.17 4.51 -7.40
CA ILE A 120 3.29 5.75 -6.61
C ILE A 120 2.16 6.73 -6.94
N ILE A 121 1.89 6.94 -8.24
CA ILE A 121 0.81 7.86 -8.67
C ILE A 121 -0.55 7.36 -8.17
N ALA A 122 -0.83 6.06 -8.31
CA ALA A 122 -2.08 5.49 -7.82
C ALA A 122 -2.20 5.58 -6.29
N GLY A 123 -1.13 5.30 -5.54
CA GLY A 123 -1.10 5.40 -4.08
C GLY A 123 -1.35 6.83 -3.59
N VAL A 124 -0.54 7.79 -4.04
CA VAL A 124 -0.69 9.21 -3.67
C VAL A 124 -2.04 9.77 -4.13
N GLY A 125 -2.51 9.36 -5.31
CA GLY A 125 -3.83 9.76 -5.81
C GLY A 125 -4.96 9.30 -4.88
N LEU A 126 -4.95 8.03 -4.46
CA LEU A 126 -5.94 7.51 -3.51
C LEU A 126 -5.85 8.19 -2.14
N ASP A 127 -4.66 8.44 -1.63
CA ASP A 127 -4.47 9.10 -0.34
C ASP A 127 -4.94 10.56 -0.39
N THR A 128 -4.65 11.26 -1.47
CA THR A 128 -5.15 12.62 -1.72
C THR A 128 -6.68 12.64 -1.76
N LEU A 129 -7.30 11.67 -2.44
CA LEU A 129 -8.75 11.54 -2.51
C LEU A 129 -9.37 11.24 -1.13
N ARG A 130 -8.74 10.39 -0.31
CA ARG A 130 -9.17 10.11 1.07
C ARG A 130 -9.12 11.37 1.92
N GLN A 131 -8.04 12.14 1.84
CA GLN A 131 -7.90 13.40 2.58
C GLN A 131 -8.95 14.43 2.17
N ALA A 132 -9.23 14.57 0.86
CA ALA A 132 -10.27 15.47 0.36
C ALA A 132 -11.68 15.06 0.84
N LYS A 133 -11.99 13.75 0.85
CA LYS A 133 -13.26 13.22 1.36
C LYS A 133 -13.43 13.47 2.86
N ALA A 134 -12.38 13.21 3.66
CA ALA A 134 -12.40 13.42 5.10
C ALA A 134 -12.72 14.88 5.46
N GLN A 135 -12.19 15.85 4.71
CA GLN A 135 -12.54 17.27 4.90
C GLN A 135 -14.00 17.57 4.55
N THR A 136 -14.55 16.95 3.51
CA THR A 136 -15.96 17.14 3.10
C THR A 136 -16.92 16.58 4.14
N GLU A 137 -16.64 15.41 4.71
CA GLU A 137 -17.45 14.78 5.75
C GLU A 137 -17.51 15.66 7.01
N GLN A 138 -16.40 16.31 7.41
CA GLN A 138 -16.38 17.26 8.54
C GLN A 138 -17.40 18.40 8.36
N PHE A 139 -17.56 18.94 7.14
CA PHE A 139 -18.56 19.97 6.85
C PHE A 139 -19.99 19.45 6.93
N GLN A 140 -20.23 18.20 6.54
CA GLN A 140 -21.54 17.57 6.63
C GLN A 140 -21.95 17.26 8.09
N TYR A 141 -20.99 16.96 8.97
CA TYR A 141 -21.24 16.81 10.42
C TYR A 141 -21.63 18.13 11.10
N ALA A 142 -21.05 19.27 10.69
CA ALA A 142 -21.41 20.58 11.24
C ALA A 142 -22.89 20.93 10.99
N GLY A 143 -23.41 20.66 9.78
CA GLY A 143 -24.81 20.95 9.43
C GLY A 143 -25.86 20.17 10.24
N PHE A 144 -25.51 18.99 10.77
CA PHE A 144 -26.39 18.18 11.60
C PHE A 144 -26.44 18.64 13.07
N LEU A 145 -25.34 19.18 13.61
CA LEU A 145 -25.28 19.68 14.99
C LEU A 145 -26.04 21.01 15.15
N PHE A 146 -25.88 21.96 14.21
CA PHE A 146 -26.54 23.27 14.32
C PHE A 146 -28.07 23.22 14.10
N LYS A 147 -28.59 22.20 13.41
CA LYS A 147 -30.05 22.03 13.22
C LYS A 147 -30.79 21.68 14.52
N HIS A 148 -30.11 21.08 15.51
CA HIS A 148 -30.73 20.73 16.80
C HIS A 148 -30.71 21.89 17.81
N ASP A 149 -29.73 22.80 17.70
CA ASP A 149 -29.64 23.97 18.58
C ASP A 149 -30.69 25.04 18.24
N GLU A 150 -31.05 25.22 16.96
CA GLU A 150 -32.17 26.11 16.58
C GLU A 150 -33.53 25.59 17.09
N GLN A 151 -33.76 24.27 17.08
CA GLN A 151 -35.02 23.67 17.55
C GLN A 151 -35.20 23.80 19.07
N LYS A 152 -34.11 23.83 19.85
CA LYS A 152 -34.17 24.07 21.31
C LYS A 152 -34.41 25.54 21.67
N GLN A 153 -34.01 26.49 20.82
CA GLN A 153 -34.23 27.91 21.07
C GLN A 153 -35.64 28.38 20.70
N VAL A 154 -36.30 27.74 19.74
CA VAL A 154 -37.69 28.06 19.35
C VAL A 154 -38.74 27.50 20.33
N SER A 155 -38.36 26.52 21.15
CA SER A 155 -39.24 25.87 22.14
C SER A 155 -39.18 26.50 23.55
N LYS A 156 -38.48 27.61 23.74
CA LYS A 156 -38.51 28.43 24.97
C LYS A 156 -39.11 29.79 24.67
#